data_AF-A0A7C3HDQ0-F1
#
_entry.id   AF-A0A7C3HDQ0-F1
#
_cell.length_a   1.000
_cell.length_b   1.000
_cell.length_c   1.000
_cell.angle_alpha   90.00
_cell.angle_beta   90.00
_cell.angle_gamma   90.00
#
_symmetry.space_group_name_H-M   'P 1'
#
loop_
_entity.id
_entity.type
_entity.pdbx_description
1 polymer ?
#
loop_
_entity_poly.entity_id
_entity_poly.type
_entity_poly.pdbx_seq_one_letter_code
_entity_poly.pdbx_strand_id
1 'polypeptide(L)'
;EGGHKPLLYAATMDNWQAMAAVAKGAGASLAVRSRDGLDELADLTGKVKSAGVENIVLDPGSRDLPNSLAQFTQIRRLALKKQFRALGYPLIAFPGEVGDSEEGEIVAATQYVAKYAGIIVLDRFDPATAYPLLTLRLNIYTDPQKPISVDPGIYEFNNPTADSPLLTTTNFSLTYFSVAGELDGSGLPAWLLVCDAEGMSVLTAWAAGKYDAETIAKAVKTFKAGDKLSRKSITLPGHVAVLSGELEEELPGWEIRVGPREAVDIPAYLKAFS
;
A
#
# COMPACT_ATOMS: atom_id res chain seq x y z
N GLU A 1 10.71 19.86 -23.45
CA GLU A 1 9.40 20.36 -23.00
C GLU A 1 8.72 19.32 -22.10
N GLY A 2 9.15 19.23 -20.84
CA GLY A 2 8.62 18.26 -19.86
C GLY A 2 8.15 18.88 -18.55
N GLY A 3 8.04 20.22 -18.48
CA GLY A 3 7.36 20.92 -17.38
C GLY A 3 7.76 20.53 -15.95
N HIS A 4 8.98 20.02 -15.73
CA HIS A 4 9.40 19.59 -14.39
C HIS A 4 9.60 20.84 -13.52
N LYS A 5 8.76 21.01 -12.50
CA LYS A 5 8.94 22.01 -11.45
C LYS A 5 9.79 21.40 -10.35
N PRO A 6 11.10 21.72 -10.24
CA PRO A 6 11.95 21.14 -9.22
C PRO A 6 11.55 21.67 -7.83
N LEU A 7 11.94 20.92 -6.80
CA LEU A 7 12.04 21.43 -5.44
C LEU A 7 13.46 21.97 -5.24
N LEU A 8 13.58 23.28 -5.00
CA LEU A 8 14.84 23.91 -4.62
C LEU A 8 15.07 23.69 -3.13
N TYR A 9 16.24 23.17 -2.77
CA TYR A 9 16.61 22.90 -1.38
C TYR A 9 17.95 23.57 -1.05
N ALA A 10 18.04 24.47 -0.07
CA ALA A 10 16.97 25.08 0.73
C ALA A 10 17.27 26.56 1.04
N ALA A 11 16.21 27.32 1.28
CA ALA A 11 16.30 28.65 1.87
C ALA A 11 16.56 28.53 3.38
N THR A 12 17.52 29.31 3.88
CA THR A 12 17.84 29.52 5.30
C THR A 12 17.83 31.03 5.57
N MET A 13 17.96 31.44 6.84
CA MET A 13 18.04 32.86 7.19
C MET A 13 19.14 33.64 6.45
N ASP A 14 20.22 32.97 6.04
CA ASP A 14 21.36 33.61 5.38
C ASP A 14 21.13 33.87 3.88
N ASN A 15 20.24 33.10 3.22
CA ASN A 15 20.14 33.08 1.76
C ASN A 15 18.71 33.15 1.20
N TRP A 16 17.70 33.31 2.04
CA TRP A 16 16.30 33.15 1.63
C TRP A 16 15.86 34.14 0.54
N GLN A 17 16.37 35.38 0.51
CA GLN A 17 16.00 36.35 -0.51
C GLN A 17 16.43 35.88 -1.90
N ALA A 18 17.66 35.41 -2.03
CA ALA A 18 18.21 34.90 -3.29
C ALA A 18 17.46 33.63 -3.72
N MET A 19 17.25 32.70 -2.80
CA MET A 19 16.52 31.45 -3.08
C MET A 19 15.06 31.72 -3.48
N ALA A 20 14.38 32.65 -2.82
CA ALA A 20 13.01 33.02 -3.15
C ALA A 20 12.90 33.70 -4.52
N ALA A 21 13.87 34.53 -4.90
CA ALA A 21 13.92 35.14 -6.23
C ALA A 21 14.05 34.08 -7.34
N VAL A 22 14.95 33.10 -7.15
CA VAL A 22 15.11 31.97 -8.09
C VAL A 22 13.85 31.13 -8.16
N ALA A 23 13.28 30.76 -7.00
CA ALA A 23 12.05 29.95 -6.94
C ALA A 23 10.87 30.64 -7.64
N LYS A 24 10.68 31.93 -7.38
CA LYS A 24 9.62 32.74 -8.01
C LYS A 24 9.82 32.89 -9.51
N GLY A 25 11.03 33.23 -9.94
CA GLY A 25 11.36 33.41 -11.36
C GLY A 25 11.16 32.12 -12.18
N ALA A 26 11.44 30.97 -11.57
CA ALA A 26 11.26 29.66 -12.19
C ALA A 26 9.88 29.03 -11.96
N GLY A 27 9.02 29.62 -11.11
CA GLY A 27 7.77 28.99 -10.67
C GLY A 27 7.97 27.64 -9.97
N ALA A 28 9.11 27.46 -9.31
CA ALA A 28 9.55 26.24 -8.65
C ALA A 28 9.06 26.17 -7.19
N SER A 29 9.06 24.97 -6.61
CA SER A 29 8.84 24.77 -5.18
C SER A 29 10.13 25.09 -4.41
N LEU A 30 10.02 25.60 -3.19
CA LEU A 30 11.17 25.94 -2.36
C LEU A 30 11.04 25.31 -0.97
N ALA A 31 12.06 24.56 -0.57
CA ALA A 31 12.21 24.12 0.80
C ALA A 31 12.77 25.25 1.67
N VAL A 32 12.18 25.44 2.86
CA VAL A 32 12.70 26.32 3.91
C VAL A 32 13.24 25.45 5.04
N ARG A 33 14.48 25.72 5.44
CA ARG A 33 15.18 24.97 6.48
C ARG A 33 15.48 25.89 7.65
N SER A 34 15.01 25.50 8.82
CA SER A 34 15.39 26.14 10.08
C SER A 34 16.70 25.57 10.62
N ARG A 35 17.49 26.41 11.29
CA ARG A 35 18.63 25.97 12.12
C ARG A 35 18.36 26.13 13.62
N ASP A 36 17.35 26.92 13.99
CA ASP A 36 17.01 27.28 15.37
C ASP A 36 15.50 27.08 15.65
N GLY A 37 15.02 25.86 15.46
CA GLY A 37 13.69 25.45 15.91
C GLY A 37 12.51 26.01 15.09
N LEU A 38 11.30 25.89 15.65
CA LEU A 38 10.05 26.13 14.91
C LEU A 38 9.72 27.62 14.72
N ASP A 39 10.23 28.49 15.59
CA ASP A 39 9.99 29.94 15.49
C ASP A 39 10.75 30.53 14.31
N GLU A 40 12.04 30.19 14.14
CA GLU A 40 12.80 30.55 12.93
C GLU A 40 12.14 29.96 11.67
N LEU A 41 11.69 28.71 11.73
CA LEU A 41 11.00 28.07 10.59
C LEU A 41 9.75 28.86 10.17
N ALA A 42 8.94 29.31 11.14
CA ALA A 42 7.72 30.06 10.88
C ALA A 42 8.02 31.46 10.31
N ASP A 43 9.01 32.17 10.87
CA ASP A 43 9.46 33.46 10.36
C ASP A 43 9.99 33.36 8.93
N LEU A 44 10.88 32.40 8.67
CA LEU A 44 11.46 32.13 7.36
C LEU A 44 10.38 31.79 6.33
N THR A 45 9.40 30.97 6.70
CA THR A 45 8.23 30.66 5.84
C THR A 45 7.43 31.92 5.51
N GLY A 46 7.20 32.79 6.50
CA GLY A 46 6.50 34.07 6.31
C GLY A 46 7.24 35.00 5.34
N LYS A 47 8.57 35.10 5.48
CA LYS A 47 9.45 35.89 4.60
C LYS A 47 9.42 35.39 3.16
N VAL A 48 9.63 34.09 2.97
CA VAL A 48 9.63 33.44 1.66
C VAL A 48 8.27 33.57 0.97
N LYS A 49 7.17 33.38 1.72
CA LYS A 49 5.82 33.58 1.20
C LYS A 49 5.57 35.03 0.78
N SER A 50 5.98 35.99 1.60
CA SER A 50 5.81 37.43 1.30
C SER A 50 6.61 37.88 0.08
N ALA A 51 7.71 37.19 -0.25
CA ALA A 51 8.45 37.40 -1.50
C ALA A 51 7.70 36.88 -2.75
N GLY A 52 6.61 36.13 -2.57
CA GLY A 52 5.74 35.63 -3.64
C GLY A 52 5.99 34.18 -4.03
N VAL A 53 6.61 33.37 -3.16
CA VAL A 53 6.75 31.93 -3.36
C VAL A 53 5.56 31.22 -2.72
N GLU A 54 4.72 30.56 -3.54
CA GLU A 54 3.50 29.89 -3.07
C GLU A 54 3.75 28.43 -2.64
N ASN A 55 4.62 27.73 -3.36
CA ASN A 55 4.90 26.31 -3.16
C ASN A 55 6.08 26.13 -2.19
N ILE A 56 5.77 25.93 -0.91
CA ILE A 56 6.77 25.80 0.15
C ILE A 56 6.75 24.37 0.72
N VAL A 57 7.93 23.86 1.06
CA VAL A 57 8.14 22.61 1.81
C VAL A 57 8.99 22.94 3.05
N LEU A 58 8.70 22.32 4.19
CA LEU A 58 9.35 22.62 5.47
C LEU A 58 10.39 21.55 5.82
N ASP A 59 11.59 21.97 6.20
CA ASP A 59 12.58 21.17 6.93
C ASP A 59 12.81 21.82 8.31
N PRO A 60 12.40 21.18 9.42
CA PRO A 60 12.58 21.74 10.75
C PRO A 60 14.02 21.59 11.28
N GLY A 61 14.91 20.95 10.53
CA GLY A 61 16.35 20.95 10.77
C GLY A 61 16.85 19.92 11.78
N SER A 62 15.97 19.27 12.56
CA SER A 62 16.36 18.17 13.47
C SER A 62 16.94 16.98 12.73
N ARG A 63 17.98 16.35 13.30
CA ARG A 63 18.70 15.20 12.73
C ARG A 63 18.89 14.08 13.76
N ASP A 64 17.85 13.83 14.56
CA ASP A 64 17.78 12.74 15.51
C ASP A 64 16.32 12.25 15.65
N LEU A 65 16.13 10.99 16.06
CA LEU A 65 14.80 10.38 16.13
C LEU A 65 13.84 11.10 17.10
N PRO A 66 14.22 11.40 18.37
CA PRO A 66 13.31 12.05 19.32
C PRO A 66 12.85 13.44 18.88
N ASN A 67 13.79 14.31 18.49
CA ASN A 67 13.46 15.70 18.15
C ASN A 67 12.69 15.77 16.84
N SER A 68 13.04 14.97 15.84
CA SER A 68 12.31 14.94 14.57
C SER A 68 10.87 14.46 14.74
N LEU A 69 10.64 13.42 15.55
CA LEU A 69 9.30 12.96 15.90
C LEU A 69 8.48 14.08 16.54
N ALA A 70 9.08 14.78 17.51
CA ALA A 70 8.43 15.88 18.22
C ALA A 70 8.09 17.04 17.26
N GLN A 71 9.05 17.51 16.46
CA GLN A 71 8.89 18.63 15.56
C GLN A 71 7.86 18.36 14.45
N PHE A 72 7.93 17.21 13.78
CA PHE A 72 6.96 16.82 12.74
C PHE A 72 5.53 16.75 13.32
N THR A 73 5.40 16.20 14.53
CA THR A 73 4.12 16.15 15.25
C THR A 73 3.60 17.53 15.59
N GLN A 74 4.45 18.43 16.11
CA GLN A 74 4.04 19.78 16.48
C GLN A 74 3.63 20.58 15.24
N ILE A 75 4.41 20.53 14.15
CA ILE A 75 4.08 21.20 12.89
C ILE A 75 2.69 20.75 12.40
N ARG A 76 2.46 19.43 12.31
CA ARG A 76 1.16 18.89 11.89
C ARG A 76 0.01 19.33 12.81
N ARG A 77 0.21 19.31 14.13
CA ARG A 77 -0.80 19.72 15.12
C ARG A 77 -1.09 21.21 15.07
N LEU A 78 -0.08 22.06 14.97
CA LEU A 78 -0.24 23.51 14.89
C LEU A 78 -0.98 23.90 13.60
N ALA A 79 -0.61 23.30 12.47
CA ALA A 79 -1.28 23.52 11.20
C ALA A 79 -2.78 23.14 11.26
N LEU A 80 -3.12 21.97 11.79
CA LEU A 80 -4.50 21.47 11.78
C LEU A 80 -5.36 21.98 12.94
N LYS A 81 -4.86 21.95 14.17
CA LYS A 81 -5.63 22.25 15.38
C LYS A 81 -5.60 23.71 15.79
N LYS A 82 -4.54 24.44 15.42
CA LYS A 82 -4.38 25.87 15.74
C LYS A 82 -4.46 26.75 14.49
N GLN A 83 -4.65 26.16 13.31
CA GLN A 83 -4.70 26.87 12.03
C GLN A 83 -3.47 27.77 11.80
N PHE A 84 -2.31 27.36 12.35
CA PHE A 84 -1.09 28.16 12.28
C PHE A 84 -0.48 28.06 10.87
N ARG A 85 -0.89 28.98 10.01
CA ARG A 85 -0.63 28.94 8.57
C ARG A 85 0.85 28.94 8.19
N ALA A 86 1.71 29.52 9.02
CA ALA A 86 3.16 29.55 8.78
C ALA A 86 3.79 28.14 8.75
N LEU A 87 3.16 27.14 9.39
CA LEU A 87 3.60 25.74 9.38
C LEU A 87 2.65 24.84 8.58
N GLY A 88 1.75 25.42 7.79
CA GLY A 88 0.69 24.73 7.04
C GLY A 88 1.14 24.13 5.70
N TYR A 89 2.34 23.58 5.64
CA TYR A 89 2.98 23.09 4.42
C TYR A 89 3.51 21.66 4.58
N PRO A 90 3.71 20.90 3.49
CA PRO A 90 4.33 19.57 3.54
C PRO A 90 5.74 19.60 4.15
N LEU A 91 6.15 18.48 4.73
CA LEU A 91 7.46 18.31 5.38
C LEU A 91 8.40 17.48 4.50
N ILE A 92 9.69 17.82 4.47
CA ILE A 92 10.76 16.99 3.90
C ILE A 92 11.65 16.42 5.01
N ALA A 93 12.07 15.16 4.86
CA ALA A 93 12.93 14.46 5.82
C ALA A 93 14.13 13.81 5.13
N PHE A 94 15.24 13.70 5.87
CA PHE A 94 16.52 13.12 5.43
C PHE A 94 16.95 12.03 6.42
N PRO A 95 16.46 10.78 6.28
CA PRO A 95 16.78 9.69 7.21
C PRO A 95 18.27 9.34 7.26
N GLY A 96 19.01 9.53 6.15
CA GLY A 96 20.45 9.29 6.10
C GLY A 96 21.26 10.25 6.97
N GLU A 97 20.73 11.44 7.24
CA GLU A 97 21.32 12.39 8.20
C GLU A 97 20.93 12.09 9.66
N VAL A 98 20.08 11.07 9.92
CA VAL A 98 19.61 10.69 11.27
C VAL A 98 20.23 9.38 11.75
N GLY A 99 20.37 8.40 10.86
CA GLY A 99 20.91 7.07 11.20
C GLY A 99 22.36 6.90 10.76
N ASP A 100 23.24 6.53 11.70
CA ASP A 100 24.66 6.28 11.41
C ASP A 100 24.93 4.92 10.71
N SER A 101 23.88 4.15 10.39
CA SER A 101 23.94 2.87 9.70
C SER A 101 22.82 2.71 8.68
N GLU A 102 22.89 1.67 7.85
CA GLU A 102 21.82 1.33 6.89
C GLU A 102 20.50 1.02 7.60
N GLU A 103 20.58 0.24 8.67
CA GLU A 103 19.43 -0.07 9.52
C GLU A 103 18.90 1.18 10.22
N GLY A 104 19.79 2.07 10.67
CA GLY A 104 19.42 3.35 11.27
C GLY A 104 18.63 4.25 10.31
N GLU A 105 19.07 4.33 9.05
CA GLU A 105 18.37 5.06 7.99
C GLU A 105 16.97 4.49 7.74
N ILE A 106 16.84 3.15 7.70
CA ILE A 106 15.54 2.47 7.53
C ILE A 106 14.60 2.76 8.70
N VAL A 107 15.11 2.74 9.94
CA VAL A 107 14.34 3.06 11.16
C VAL A 107 13.86 4.52 11.11
N ALA A 108 14.74 5.46 10.74
CA ALA A 108 14.37 6.86 10.60
C ALA A 108 13.33 7.06 9.48
N ALA A 109 13.51 6.44 8.32
CA ALA A 109 12.56 6.50 7.21
C ALA A 109 11.18 5.96 7.62
N THR A 110 11.14 4.84 8.34
CA THR A 110 9.92 4.25 8.91
C THR A 110 9.17 5.24 9.80
N GLN A 111 9.88 5.93 10.70
CA GLN A 111 9.29 6.98 11.53
C GLN A 111 8.68 8.07 10.67
N TYR A 112 9.40 8.56 9.66
CA TYR A 112 8.91 9.66 8.81
C TYR A 112 7.71 9.27 7.94
N VAL A 113 7.65 8.03 7.43
CA VAL A 113 6.45 7.51 6.74
C VAL A 113 5.25 7.54 7.69
N ALA A 114 5.42 7.07 8.93
CA ALA A 114 4.35 7.02 9.91
C ALA A 114 4.00 8.39 10.53
N LYS A 115 4.91 9.37 10.44
CA LYS A 115 4.83 10.66 11.16
C LYS A 115 5.01 11.85 10.23
N TYR A 116 4.02 11.98 9.34
CA TYR A 116 3.64 13.22 8.67
C TYR A 116 4.66 13.82 7.67
N ALA A 117 5.76 13.12 7.36
CA ALA A 117 6.64 13.54 6.27
C ALA A 117 5.87 13.46 4.94
N GLY A 118 5.97 14.53 4.14
CA GLY A 118 5.43 14.55 2.78
C GLY A 118 6.45 14.06 1.74
N ILE A 119 7.74 14.30 1.99
CA ILE A 119 8.86 13.89 1.15
C ILE A 119 9.93 13.25 2.07
N ILE A 120 10.47 12.12 1.65
CA ILE A 120 11.56 11.42 2.34
C ILE A 120 12.67 11.20 1.33
N VAL A 121 13.87 11.71 1.62
CA VAL A 121 15.06 11.58 0.76
C VAL A 121 15.98 10.55 1.39
N LEU A 122 16.13 9.40 0.76
CA LEU A 122 17.03 8.33 1.18
C LEU A 122 18.40 8.51 0.53
N ASP A 123 19.46 8.26 1.28
CA ASP A 123 20.84 8.22 0.78
C ASP A 123 21.10 6.89 0.05
N ARG A 124 20.48 5.80 0.53
CA ARG A 124 20.52 4.48 -0.08
C ARG A 124 19.15 4.06 -0.57
N PHE A 125 19.11 3.60 -1.82
CA PHE A 125 17.90 3.11 -2.44
C PHE A 125 18.16 1.81 -3.19
N ASP A 126 18.11 0.70 -2.46
CA ASP A 126 18.15 -0.65 -3.01
C ASP A 126 16.78 -1.34 -2.87
N PRO A 127 16.50 -2.41 -3.64
CA PRO A 127 15.21 -3.10 -3.59
C PRO A 127 14.83 -3.66 -2.22
N ALA A 128 15.78 -4.16 -1.43
CA ALA A 128 15.52 -4.76 -0.12
C ALA A 128 15.13 -3.71 0.93
N THR A 129 15.64 -2.49 0.80
CA THR A 129 15.23 -1.33 1.61
C THR A 129 13.95 -0.67 1.09
N ALA A 130 13.83 -0.52 -0.23
CA ALA A 130 12.70 0.17 -0.85
C ALA A 130 11.38 -0.59 -0.64
N TYR A 131 11.40 -1.93 -0.77
CA TYR A 131 10.21 -2.76 -0.64
C TYR A 131 9.46 -2.60 0.69
N PRO A 132 10.08 -2.77 1.87
CA PRO A 132 9.40 -2.59 3.15
C PRO A 132 8.92 -1.16 3.38
N LEU A 133 9.67 -0.14 2.93
CA LEU A 133 9.26 1.26 3.06
C LEU A 133 8.05 1.61 2.18
N LEU A 134 8.03 1.12 0.93
CA LEU A 134 6.88 1.28 0.04
C LEU A 134 5.66 0.52 0.55
N THR A 135 5.86 -0.66 1.13
CA THR A 135 4.80 -1.46 1.77
C THR A 135 4.23 -0.75 2.99
N LEU A 136 5.09 -0.22 3.87
CA LEU A 136 4.66 0.57 5.02
C LEU A 136 3.87 1.81 4.59
N ARG A 137 4.34 2.51 3.54
CA ARG A 137 3.63 3.66 2.97
C ARG A 137 2.25 3.25 2.46
N LEU A 138 2.15 2.15 1.71
CA LEU A 138 0.87 1.63 1.25
C LEU A 138 -0.07 1.35 2.44
N ASN A 139 0.43 0.66 3.47
CA ASN A 139 -0.39 0.29 4.64
C ASN A 139 -0.88 1.52 5.42
N ILE A 140 -0.01 2.50 5.70
CA ILE A 140 -0.37 3.70 6.48
C ILE A 140 -1.32 4.63 5.73
N TYR A 141 -1.20 4.72 4.40
CA TYR A 141 -1.99 5.66 3.59
C TYR A 141 -3.21 5.01 2.90
N THR A 142 -3.49 3.73 3.17
CA THR A 142 -4.73 3.08 2.74
C THR A 142 -5.92 3.65 3.53
N ASP A 143 -7.05 3.90 2.84
CA ASP A 143 -8.29 4.35 3.50
C ASP A 143 -8.78 3.28 4.48
N PRO A 144 -8.79 3.53 5.81
CA PRO A 144 -9.19 2.53 6.78
C PRO A 144 -10.70 2.19 6.71
N GLN A 145 -11.51 2.99 6.03
CA GLN A 145 -12.96 2.76 5.91
C GLN A 145 -13.35 1.93 4.69
N LYS A 146 -12.43 1.75 3.73
CA LYS A 146 -12.70 1.05 2.47
C LYS A 146 -11.63 -0.02 2.24
N PRO A 147 -11.96 -1.30 2.48
CA PRO A 147 -11.09 -2.39 2.09
C PRO A 147 -10.74 -2.28 0.60
N ILE A 148 -9.47 -2.47 0.27
CA ILE A 148 -9.07 -2.59 -1.13
C ILE A 148 -9.57 -3.96 -1.60
N SER A 149 -10.47 -3.96 -2.58
CA SER A 149 -11.06 -5.17 -3.14
C SER A 149 -10.73 -5.32 -4.62
N VAL A 150 -10.79 -6.56 -5.09
CA VAL A 150 -10.73 -6.93 -6.51
C VAL A 150 -12.14 -7.19 -7.01
N ASP A 151 -12.40 -6.98 -8.29
CA ASP A 151 -13.74 -7.26 -8.84
C ASP A 151 -14.03 -8.77 -8.77
N PRO A 152 -15.17 -9.21 -8.19
CA PRO A 152 -15.57 -10.61 -8.20
C PRO A 152 -15.70 -11.14 -9.63
N GLY A 153 -15.22 -12.36 -9.88
CA GLY A 153 -15.17 -12.91 -11.22
C GLY A 153 -14.29 -14.14 -11.33
N ILE A 154 -14.06 -14.58 -12.57
CA ILE A 154 -13.13 -15.67 -12.88
C ILE A 154 -11.89 -15.07 -13.53
N TYR A 155 -10.74 -15.39 -12.97
CA TYR A 155 -9.43 -14.94 -13.43
C TYR A 155 -8.64 -16.11 -14.00
N GLU A 156 -7.87 -15.83 -15.06
CA GLU A 156 -7.12 -16.81 -15.83
C GLU A 156 -5.63 -16.73 -15.48
N PHE A 157 -5.01 -17.85 -15.09
CA PHE A 157 -3.59 -17.92 -14.80
C PHE A 157 -2.91 -18.95 -15.68
N ASN A 158 -1.80 -18.55 -16.33
CA ASN A 158 -0.96 -19.41 -17.17
C ASN A 158 -1.71 -20.15 -18.30
N ASN A 159 -2.66 -19.47 -18.96
CA ASN A 159 -3.45 -20.00 -20.10
C ASN A 159 -4.22 -21.29 -19.77
N PRO A 160 -5.21 -21.23 -18.85
CA PRO A 160 -5.93 -22.40 -18.42
C PRO A 160 -6.80 -23.01 -19.54
N THR A 161 -6.95 -24.33 -19.50
CA THR A 161 -7.80 -25.11 -20.40
C THR A 161 -9.03 -25.62 -19.65
N ALA A 162 -9.91 -26.35 -20.35
CA ALA A 162 -11.08 -26.96 -19.72
C ALA A 162 -10.73 -28.01 -18.66
N ASP A 163 -9.53 -28.59 -18.72
CA ASP A 163 -9.05 -29.58 -17.75
C ASP A 163 -8.28 -28.95 -16.58
N SER A 164 -8.02 -27.64 -16.63
CA SER A 164 -7.31 -26.93 -15.57
C SER A 164 -8.14 -26.81 -14.28
N PRO A 165 -7.51 -26.86 -13.10
CA PRO A 165 -8.21 -26.78 -11.83
C PRO A 165 -8.83 -25.39 -11.60
N LEU A 166 -10.00 -25.38 -10.95
CA LEU A 166 -10.65 -24.17 -10.45
C LEU A 166 -10.42 -24.06 -8.94
N LEU A 167 -9.77 -22.98 -8.52
CA LEU A 167 -9.63 -22.60 -7.12
C LEU A 167 -10.62 -21.48 -6.79
N THR A 168 -10.99 -21.33 -5.53
CA THR A 168 -11.80 -20.19 -5.06
C THR A 168 -11.13 -19.41 -3.95
N THR A 169 -11.35 -18.10 -3.92
CA THR A 169 -10.86 -17.18 -2.89
C THR A 169 -11.84 -16.01 -2.70
N THR A 170 -11.54 -15.10 -1.77
CA THR A 170 -12.33 -13.87 -1.54
C THR A 170 -11.79 -12.69 -2.35
N ASN A 171 -12.62 -11.65 -2.49
CA ASN A 171 -12.26 -10.42 -3.19
C ASN A 171 -11.43 -9.41 -2.37
N PHE A 172 -10.91 -9.77 -1.21
CA PHE A 172 -9.95 -8.91 -0.49
C PHE A 172 -8.62 -8.86 -1.23
N SER A 173 -8.11 -7.67 -1.55
CA SER A 173 -6.96 -7.52 -2.44
C SER A 173 -5.72 -8.27 -1.96
N LEU A 174 -5.40 -8.23 -0.66
CA LEU A 174 -4.23 -8.94 -0.14
C LEU A 174 -4.40 -10.46 -0.26
N THR A 175 -5.59 -10.99 0.03
CA THR A 175 -5.86 -12.42 -0.16
C THR A 175 -5.79 -12.80 -1.63
N TYR A 176 -6.40 -12.01 -2.52
CA TYR A 176 -6.34 -12.23 -3.96
C TYR A 176 -4.90 -12.23 -4.46
N PHE A 177 -4.10 -11.20 -4.16
CA PHE A 177 -2.73 -11.10 -4.68
C PHE A 177 -1.79 -12.16 -4.08
N SER A 178 -2.03 -12.63 -2.86
CA SER A 178 -1.30 -13.79 -2.32
C SER A 178 -1.59 -15.07 -3.11
N VAL A 179 -2.84 -15.32 -3.48
CA VAL A 179 -3.20 -16.51 -4.29
C VAL A 179 -2.76 -16.35 -5.74
N ALA A 180 -3.04 -15.20 -6.35
CA ALA A 180 -2.70 -14.86 -7.71
C ALA A 180 -1.18 -14.89 -7.96
N GLY A 181 -0.39 -14.38 -7.02
CA GLY A 181 1.08 -14.40 -7.12
C GLY A 181 1.64 -15.81 -7.15
N GLU A 182 1.10 -16.72 -6.34
CA GLU A 182 1.51 -18.12 -6.32
C GLU A 182 1.02 -18.90 -7.54
N LEU A 183 -0.19 -18.61 -8.04
CA LEU A 183 -0.68 -19.18 -9.29
C LEU A 183 0.17 -18.74 -10.48
N ASP A 184 0.39 -17.43 -10.65
CA ASP A 184 1.22 -16.87 -11.72
C ASP A 184 2.66 -17.39 -11.64
N GLY A 185 3.29 -17.26 -10.47
CA GLY A 185 4.67 -17.68 -10.22
C GLY A 185 4.92 -19.19 -10.34
N SER A 186 3.88 -20.02 -10.18
CA SER A 186 3.99 -21.47 -10.37
C SER A 186 4.21 -21.87 -11.83
N GLY A 187 3.78 -21.04 -12.78
CA GLY A 187 3.71 -21.37 -14.21
C GLY A 187 2.68 -22.46 -14.57
N LEU A 188 1.84 -22.89 -13.61
CA LEU A 188 0.83 -23.93 -13.82
C LEU A 188 -0.53 -23.31 -14.20
N PRO A 189 -1.24 -23.88 -15.18
CA PRO A 189 -2.53 -23.36 -15.64
C PRO A 189 -3.61 -23.55 -14.58
N ALA A 190 -4.34 -22.49 -14.24
CA ALA A 190 -5.44 -22.55 -13.29
C ALA A 190 -6.50 -21.47 -13.53
N TRP A 191 -7.72 -21.77 -13.12
CA TRP A 191 -8.81 -20.80 -12.97
C TRP A 191 -8.91 -20.38 -11.51
N LEU A 192 -9.13 -19.08 -11.26
CA LEU A 192 -9.41 -18.56 -9.91
C LEU A 192 -10.78 -17.88 -9.89
N LEU A 193 -11.72 -18.46 -9.15
CA LEU A 193 -12.98 -17.82 -8.80
C LEU A 193 -12.78 -16.88 -7.61
N VAL A 194 -13.02 -15.60 -7.82
CA VAL A 194 -13.00 -14.58 -6.78
C VAL A 194 -14.43 -14.29 -6.37
N CYS A 195 -14.79 -14.69 -5.15
CA CYS A 195 -16.11 -14.46 -4.59
C CYS A 195 -16.19 -13.08 -3.93
N ASP A 196 -17.35 -12.43 -4.04
CA ASP A 196 -17.62 -11.21 -3.30
C ASP A 196 -17.80 -11.52 -1.82
N ALA A 197 -16.87 -11.02 -1.01
CA ALA A 197 -16.87 -11.13 0.44
C ALA A 197 -16.75 -9.75 1.08
N GLU A 198 -17.25 -8.70 0.41
CA GLU A 198 -17.19 -7.31 0.87
C GLU A 198 -15.75 -6.83 1.15
N GLY A 199 -14.77 -7.37 0.44
CA GLY A 199 -13.35 -7.05 0.63
C GLY A 199 -12.75 -7.62 1.91
N MET A 200 -13.32 -8.66 2.50
CA MET A 200 -12.78 -9.35 3.68
C MET A 200 -11.92 -10.56 3.33
N SER A 201 -10.90 -10.83 4.15
CA SER A 201 -10.05 -12.02 4.04
C SER A 201 -10.87 -13.32 4.24
N VAL A 202 -10.37 -14.47 3.78
CA VAL A 202 -11.06 -15.77 3.87
C VAL A 202 -11.64 -16.04 5.26
N LEU A 203 -10.81 -16.00 6.30
CA LEU A 203 -11.26 -16.32 7.66
C LEU A 203 -12.16 -15.24 8.27
N THR A 204 -11.90 -13.96 7.95
CA THR A 204 -12.75 -12.84 8.41
C THR A 204 -14.15 -12.95 7.80
N ALA A 205 -14.22 -13.19 6.49
CA ALA A 205 -15.47 -13.32 5.76
C ALA A 205 -16.25 -14.56 6.19
N TRP A 206 -15.57 -15.70 6.36
CA TRP A 206 -16.19 -16.92 6.87
C TRP A 206 -16.78 -16.70 8.27
N ALA A 207 -16.02 -16.12 9.20
CA ALA A 207 -16.52 -15.81 10.54
C ALA A 207 -17.68 -14.81 10.56
N ALA A 208 -17.76 -13.92 9.56
CA ALA A 208 -18.83 -12.95 9.39
C ALA A 208 -20.05 -13.46 8.59
N GLY A 209 -20.03 -14.71 8.11
CA GLY A 209 -21.09 -15.25 7.23
C GLY A 209 -21.16 -14.56 5.87
N LYS A 210 -20.02 -14.09 5.37
CA LYS A 210 -19.86 -13.42 4.05
C LYS A 210 -19.04 -14.25 3.07
N TYR A 211 -18.58 -15.42 3.50
CA TYR A 211 -17.92 -16.41 2.66
C TYR A 211 -18.26 -17.81 3.18
N ASP A 212 -19.37 -18.33 2.67
CA ASP A 212 -19.97 -19.63 3.00
C ASP A 212 -20.28 -20.42 1.71
N ALA A 213 -20.86 -21.61 1.86
CA ALA A 213 -21.22 -22.48 0.75
C ALA A 213 -22.18 -21.80 -0.25
N GLU A 214 -23.22 -21.14 0.25
CA GLU A 214 -24.19 -20.41 -0.58
C GLU A 214 -23.52 -19.32 -1.43
N THR A 215 -22.64 -18.52 -0.81
CA THR A 215 -21.92 -17.44 -1.48
C THR A 215 -21.03 -17.97 -2.59
N ILE A 216 -20.28 -19.05 -2.33
CA ILE A 216 -19.41 -19.70 -3.32
C ILE A 216 -20.24 -20.30 -4.46
N ALA A 217 -21.31 -21.03 -4.15
CA ALA A 217 -22.19 -21.63 -5.15
C ALA A 217 -22.87 -20.58 -6.03
N LYS A 218 -23.30 -19.46 -5.42
CA LYS A 218 -23.85 -18.30 -6.14
C LYS A 218 -22.81 -17.71 -7.08
N ALA A 219 -21.55 -17.56 -6.67
CA ALA A 219 -20.47 -17.07 -7.53
C ALA A 219 -20.22 -18.02 -8.71
N VAL A 220 -20.14 -19.34 -8.47
CA VAL A 220 -20.02 -20.37 -9.53
C VAL A 220 -21.12 -20.23 -10.58
N LYS A 221 -22.39 -20.09 -10.14
CA LYS A 221 -23.56 -19.95 -11.01
C LYS A 221 -23.54 -18.60 -11.77
N THR A 222 -23.24 -17.50 -11.07
CA THR A 222 -23.24 -16.14 -11.61
C THR A 222 -22.20 -15.96 -12.71
N PHE A 223 -20.97 -16.44 -12.46
CA PHE A 223 -19.87 -16.31 -13.42
C PHE A 223 -19.76 -17.49 -14.39
N LYS A 224 -20.71 -18.44 -14.33
CA LYS A 224 -20.76 -19.62 -15.19
C LYS A 224 -19.45 -20.41 -15.19
N ALA A 225 -18.86 -20.60 -14.01
CA ALA A 225 -17.57 -21.27 -13.89
C ALA A 225 -17.58 -22.70 -14.46
N GLY A 226 -18.73 -23.38 -14.40
CA GLY A 226 -18.90 -24.72 -14.98
C GLY A 226 -18.76 -24.77 -16.51
N ASP A 227 -19.01 -23.67 -17.23
CA ASP A 227 -18.89 -23.63 -18.70
C ASP A 227 -17.42 -23.61 -19.15
N LYS A 228 -16.50 -23.29 -18.22
CA LYS A 228 -15.05 -23.27 -18.46
C LYS A 228 -14.40 -24.63 -18.20
N LEU A 229 -15.10 -25.61 -17.63
CA LEU A 229 -14.51 -26.84 -17.11
C LEU A 229 -15.07 -28.10 -17.80
N SER A 230 -14.20 -29.06 -18.12
CA SER A 230 -14.57 -30.39 -18.60
C SER A 230 -15.12 -31.25 -17.45
N ARG A 231 -14.53 -31.11 -16.27
CA ARG A 231 -14.95 -31.72 -15.01
C ARG A 231 -15.29 -30.63 -14.01
N LYS A 232 -16.51 -30.69 -13.48
CA LYS A 232 -17.01 -29.75 -12.48
C LYS A 232 -16.34 -30.05 -11.14
N SER A 233 -15.20 -29.42 -10.88
CA SER A 233 -14.49 -29.49 -9.59
C SER A 233 -14.08 -28.10 -9.13
N ILE A 234 -14.10 -27.86 -7.82
CA ILE A 234 -13.67 -26.60 -7.21
C ILE A 234 -12.84 -26.85 -5.95
N THR A 235 -11.73 -26.13 -5.81
CA THR A 235 -10.82 -26.23 -4.67
C THR A 235 -11.02 -25.08 -3.71
N LEU A 236 -11.43 -25.40 -2.48
CA LEU A 236 -11.57 -24.47 -1.35
C LEU A 236 -10.21 -24.12 -0.71
N PRO A 237 -10.06 -22.92 -0.13
CA PRO A 237 -8.96 -22.65 0.80
C PRO A 237 -9.01 -23.60 2.00
N GLY A 238 -7.87 -24.15 2.41
CA GLY A 238 -7.79 -25.20 3.43
C GLY A 238 -8.30 -24.78 4.81
N HIS A 239 -8.33 -23.48 5.11
CA HIS A 239 -8.88 -22.94 6.35
C HIS A 239 -10.40 -23.03 6.46
N VAL A 240 -11.11 -23.15 5.34
CA VAL A 240 -12.57 -23.26 5.28
C VAL A 240 -13.01 -24.62 4.76
N ALA A 241 -12.18 -25.66 4.95
CA ALA A 241 -12.48 -27.04 4.57
C ALA A 241 -13.82 -27.55 5.13
N VAL A 242 -14.26 -27.01 6.27
CA VAL A 242 -15.56 -27.34 6.88
C VAL A 242 -16.76 -27.02 5.99
N LEU A 243 -16.61 -26.11 5.02
CA LEU A 243 -17.67 -25.75 4.07
C LEU A 243 -17.88 -26.83 2.99
N SER A 244 -17.03 -27.86 2.90
CA SER A 244 -17.04 -28.79 1.76
C SER A 244 -18.36 -29.55 1.60
N GLY A 245 -18.93 -30.05 2.69
CA GLY A 245 -20.18 -30.82 2.65
C GLY A 245 -21.36 -29.95 2.22
N GLU A 246 -21.51 -28.78 2.83
CA GLU A 246 -22.58 -27.83 2.49
C GLU A 246 -22.44 -27.30 1.06
N LEU A 247 -21.20 -27.09 0.58
CA LEU A 247 -20.96 -26.68 -0.80
C LEU A 247 -21.28 -27.79 -1.81
N GLU A 248 -21.05 -29.06 -1.45
CA GLU A 248 -21.43 -30.21 -2.27
C GLU A 248 -22.96 -30.31 -2.43
N GLU A 249 -23.72 -30.00 -1.37
CA GLU A 249 -25.18 -29.90 -1.42
C GLU A 249 -25.66 -28.74 -2.31
N GLU A 250 -25.01 -27.58 -2.24
CA GLU A 250 -25.34 -26.39 -3.05
C GLU A 250 -24.94 -26.48 -4.53
N LEU A 251 -23.96 -27.34 -4.83
CA LEU A 251 -23.44 -27.63 -6.17
C LEU A 251 -23.51 -29.14 -6.50
N PRO A 252 -24.71 -29.72 -6.66
CA PRO A 252 -24.84 -31.16 -6.92
C PRO A 252 -24.05 -31.59 -8.17
N GLY A 253 -23.25 -32.64 -8.01
CA GLY A 253 -22.40 -33.20 -9.06
C GLY A 253 -21.09 -32.45 -9.31
N TRP A 254 -20.74 -31.48 -8.46
CA TRP A 254 -19.40 -30.92 -8.40
C TRP A 254 -18.52 -31.72 -7.41
N GLU A 255 -17.27 -31.95 -7.80
CA GLU A 255 -16.25 -32.46 -6.88
C GLU A 255 -15.68 -31.31 -6.05
N ILE A 256 -15.90 -31.32 -4.73
CA ILE A 256 -15.34 -30.31 -3.83
C ILE A 256 -14.00 -30.80 -3.29
N ARG A 257 -12.93 -30.05 -3.58
CA ARG A 257 -11.58 -30.32 -3.10
C ARG A 257 -11.18 -29.32 -2.01
N VAL A 258 -10.28 -29.76 -1.15
CA VAL A 258 -9.67 -28.90 -0.13
C VAL A 258 -8.22 -28.64 -0.51
N GLY A 259 -7.89 -27.37 -0.72
CA GLY A 259 -6.54 -26.90 -1.00
C GLY A 259 -5.72 -26.68 0.26
N PRO A 260 -4.50 -26.13 0.13
CA PRO A 260 -3.68 -25.80 1.27
C PRO A 260 -4.27 -24.66 2.11
N ARG A 261 -3.79 -24.56 3.35
CA ARG A 261 -4.15 -23.45 4.25
C ARG A 261 -3.50 -22.14 3.85
N GLU A 262 -2.25 -22.22 3.41
CA GLU A 262 -1.46 -21.08 2.96
C GLU A 262 -1.31 -21.07 1.44
N ALA A 263 -1.30 -19.88 0.84
CA ALA A 263 -1.21 -19.73 -0.61
C ALA A 263 0.13 -20.25 -1.17
N VAL A 264 1.23 -20.12 -0.41
CA VAL A 264 2.59 -20.55 -0.81
C VAL A 264 2.69 -22.04 -1.15
N ASP A 265 1.75 -22.86 -0.64
CA ASP A 265 1.72 -24.29 -0.89
C ASP A 265 0.87 -24.66 -2.13
N ILE A 266 0.21 -23.69 -2.77
CA ILE A 266 -0.58 -23.91 -4.00
C ILE A 266 0.26 -24.57 -5.11
N PRO A 267 1.50 -24.13 -5.41
CA PRO A 267 2.29 -24.75 -6.47
C PRO A 267 2.56 -26.24 -6.21
N ALA A 268 2.81 -26.63 -4.96
CA ALA A 268 3.01 -28.04 -4.58
C ALA A 268 1.71 -28.84 -4.67
N TYR A 269 0.59 -28.25 -4.20
CA TYR A 269 -0.74 -28.84 -4.32
C TYR A 269 -1.10 -29.11 -5.79
N LEU A 270 -0.93 -28.10 -6.66
CA LEU A 270 -1.23 -28.26 -8.09
C LEU A 270 -0.41 -29.39 -8.70
N LYS A 271 0.90 -29.47 -8.47
CA LYS A 271 1.73 -30.58 -9.01
C LYS A 271 1.30 -31.97 -8.56
N ALA A 272 0.67 -32.10 -7.39
CA ALA A 272 0.20 -33.38 -6.88
C ALA A 272 -1.20 -33.77 -7.42
N PHE A 273 -2.00 -32.79 -7.86
CA PHE A 273 -3.43 -32.96 -8.14
C PHE A 273 -3.87 -32.46 -9.54
N SER A 274 -2.94 -32.01 -10.38
CA SER A 274 -3.15 -31.63 -11.79
C SER A 274 -2.59 -32.67 -12.76
#